data_AF-A0A2P4P0M2-F1
#
_entry.id   AF-A0A2P4P0M2-F1
#
_cell.length_a   1.000
_cell.length_b   1.000
_cell.length_c   1.000
_cell.angle_alpha   90.00
_cell.angle_beta   90.00
_cell.angle_gamma   90.00
#
_symmetry.space_group_name_H-M   'P 1'
#
loop_
_entity.id
_entity.type
_entity.pdbx_description
1 polymer ?
#
loop_
_entity_poly.entity_id
_entity_poly.type
_entity_poly.pdbx_seq_one_letter_code
_entity_poly.pdbx_strand_id
1 'polypeptide(L)'
;MGSSQEEIQVVKKADSKIIHQLSNKSRSKYAINPYKDVNRVEDLSGHDYTFHRIEVIENFPEPEKARNILERLRDDKGIRAIMKKHKWNVGTLQELSPSERTILGFNRNYGQLISLRLRTNDMEGFRHYPEIRKVLLHELTHNVWGEHDDNFHRLNRQLNKEVVNLDWTASGGNKISNGEFYNPPEEEKVDEKAWQGGSFILGGSSDRSKTLSKRELLAEAALIRLTKEEEELNEGCGSGKL
;
A
#
# COMPACT_ATOMS: atom_id res chain seq x y z
N MET A 1 41.62 53.70 32.01
CA MET A 1 40.85 54.74 31.30
C MET A 1 39.87 54.03 30.40
N GLY A 2 38.58 54.04 30.75
CA GLY A 2 37.53 53.37 29.97
C GLY A 2 37.07 54.27 28.82
N SER A 3 36.58 53.66 27.73
CA SER A 3 36.02 54.35 26.57
C SER A 3 34.95 55.37 26.98
N SER A 4 34.93 56.51 26.28
CA SER A 4 34.02 57.61 26.59
C SER A 4 32.55 57.18 26.41
N GLN A 5 31.64 57.74 27.20
CA GLN A 5 30.21 57.39 27.11
C GLN A 5 29.63 57.68 25.72
N GLU A 6 30.22 58.63 24.99
CA GLU A 6 29.84 58.99 23.63
C GLU A 6 30.19 57.89 22.63
N GLU A 7 31.38 57.29 22.73
CA GLU A 7 31.80 56.16 21.89
C GLU A 7 30.88 54.94 22.08
N ILE A 8 30.47 54.66 23.33
CA ILE A 8 29.55 53.56 23.65
C ILE A 8 28.17 53.81 23.04
N GLN A 9 27.70 55.06 22.99
CA GLN A 9 26.42 55.40 22.37
C GLN A 9 26.45 55.29 20.84
N VAL A 10 27.58 55.63 20.21
CA VAL A 10 27.76 55.48 18.76
C VAL A 10 27.72 54.01 18.37
N VAL A 11 28.40 53.13 19.11
CA VAL A 11 28.38 51.68 18.88
C VAL A 11 26.98 51.11 19.08
N LYS A 12 26.28 51.47 20.17
CA LYS A 12 24.89 51.03 20.40
C LYS A 12 23.92 51.48 19.30
N LYS A 13 24.11 52.69 18.75
CA LYS A 13 23.32 53.19 17.62
C LYS A 13 23.65 52.44 16.31
N ALA A 14 24.91 52.09 16.09
CA ALA A 14 25.31 51.27 14.94
C ALA A 14 24.72 49.86 15.02
N ASP A 15 24.80 49.22 16.20
CA ASP A 15 24.27 47.87 16.44
C ASP A 15 22.76 47.80 16.26
N SER A 16 22.02 48.76 16.81
CA SER A 16 20.56 48.82 16.65
C SER A 16 20.13 49.03 15.19
N LYS A 17 20.92 49.77 14.40
CA LYS A 17 20.67 49.97 12.97
C LYS A 17 20.92 48.71 12.15
N ILE A 18 21.94 47.92 12.51
CA ILE A 18 22.24 46.61 11.91
C ILE A 18 21.14 45.60 12.24
N ILE A 19 20.66 45.55 13.48
CA ILE A 19 19.57 44.65 13.91
C ILE A 19 18.27 44.98 13.16
N HIS A 20 17.94 46.26 12.99
CA HIS A 20 16.77 46.68 12.21
C HIS A 20 16.89 46.39 10.70
N GLN A 21 18.10 46.40 10.14
CA GLN A 21 18.32 46.02 8.74
C GLN A 21 18.24 44.51 8.51
N LEU A 22 18.66 43.69 9.47
CA LEU A 22 18.57 42.22 9.40
C LEU A 22 17.13 41.71 9.57
N SER A 23 16.30 42.37 10.39
CA SER A 23 14.91 41.97 10.60
C SER A 23 14.02 42.24 9.38
N ASN A 24 14.34 43.26 8.57
CA ASN A 24 13.60 43.59 7.34
C ASN A 24 14.05 42.80 6.11
N LYS A 25 15.19 42.09 6.14
CA LYS A 25 15.74 41.37 4.97
C LYS A 25 15.37 39.88 4.90
N SER A 26 14.71 39.33 5.92
CA SER A 26 14.35 37.90 6.00
C SER A 26 12.85 37.59 6.01
N ARG A 27 12.00 38.51 5.52
CA ARG A 27 10.62 38.15 5.19
C ARG A 27 10.54 37.66 3.75
N SER A 28 10.95 36.40 3.56
CA SER A 28 10.59 35.63 2.37
C SER A 28 9.07 35.73 2.16
N LYS A 29 8.64 36.04 0.94
CA LYS A 29 7.22 36.09 0.54
C LYS A 29 6.53 34.70 0.63
N TYR A 30 7.29 33.68 1.03
CA TYR A 30 6.90 32.28 1.17
C TYR A 30 7.11 31.77 2.60
N ALA A 31 6.93 32.62 3.62
CA ALA A 31 6.83 32.13 5.00
C ALA A 31 5.55 31.29 5.13
N ILE A 32 5.69 29.97 5.02
CA ILE A 32 4.61 29.02 5.24
C ILE A 32 4.25 29.11 6.73
N ASN A 33 3.04 29.56 7.03
CA ASN A 33 2.49 29.57 8.38
C ASN A 33 2.50 28.13 8.93
N PRO A 34 3.19 27.83 10.05
CA PRO A 34 3.18 26.49 10.66
C PRO A 34 1.82 26.12 11.27
N TYR A 35 0.90 27.10 11.36
CA TYR A 35 -0.53 26.92 11.65
C TYR A 35 -1.40 27.22 10.43
N LYS A 36 -0.88 26.98 9.22
CA LYS A 36 -1.77 26.84 8.08
C LYS A 36 -2.51 25.53 8.32
N ASP A 37 -3.70 25.67 8.90
CA ASP A 37 -4.73 24.64 8.85
C ASP A 37 -4.67 24.08 7.43
N VAL A 38 -4.09 22.88 7.32
CA VAL A 38 -4.32 22.08 6.14
C VAL A 38 -5.82 21.93 6.21
N ASN A 39 -6.53 22.69 5.37
CA ASN A 39 -7.90 22.37 5.08
C ASN A 39 -7.84 20.91 4.69
N ARG A 40 -8.12 20.05 5.67
CA ARG A 40 -8.66 18.73 5.49
C ARG A 40 -9.77 19.07 4.52
N VAL A 41 -9.54 18.72 3.26
CA VAL A 41 -10.61 18.73 2.29
C VAL A 41 -11.54 17.68 2.88
N GLU A 42 -12.41 18.11 3.79
CA GLU A 42 -13.57 17.37 4.17
C GLU A 42 -14.31 17.30 2.85
N ASP A 43 -14.13 16.15 2.21
CA ASP A 43 -14.75 15.77 0.97
C ASP A 43 -16.25 15.73 1.24
N LEU A 44 -16.87 16.90 1.23
CA LEU A 44 -18.31 17.10 1.42
C LEU A 44 -19.11 16.54 0.23
N SER A 45 -18.44 15.91 -0.74
CA SER A 45 -18.98 15.09 -1.81
C SER A 45 -18.74 13.58 -1.62
N GLY A 46 -18.34 13.15 -0.42
CA GLY A 46 -17.62 11.90 -0.18
C GLY A 46 -18.42 10.66 0.20
N HIS A 47 -19.76 10.63 0.02
CA HIS A 47 -20.59 9.50 0.43
C HIS A 47 -21.20 8.69 -0.72
N ASP A 48 -21.13 9.17 -1.97
CA ASP A 48 -21.79 8.47 -3.08
C ASP A 48 -21.04 7.19 -3.50
N TYR A 49 -19.71 7.17 -3.30
CA TYR A 49 -18.82 6.09 -3.74
C TYR A 49 -18.12 5.42 -2.56
N THR A 50 -18.89 4.68 -1.78
CA THR A 50 -18.42 3.97 -0.58
C THR A 50 -19.18 2.65 -0.39
N PHE A 51 -18.82 1.92 0.66
CA PHE A 51 -19.60 0.81 1.19
C PHE A 51 -20.66 1.36 2.17
N HIS A 52 -21.94 1.19 1.86
CA HIS A 52 -23.02 1.84 2.62
C HIS A 52 -23.30 1.13 3.95
N ARG A 53 -23.26 -0.21 3.94
CA ARG A 53 -23.55 -1.04 5.10
C ARG A 53 -22.41 -2.02 5.32
N ILE A 54 -22.07 -2.25 6.59
CA ILE A 54 -21.09 -3.25 7.02
C ILE A 54 -21.81 -4.27 7.90
N GLU A 55 -21.72 -5.53 7.54
CA GLU A 55 -22.33 -6.64 8.26
C GLU A 55 -21.27 -7.69 8.64
N VAL A 56 -21.37 -8.21 9.86
CA VAL A 56 -20.46 -9.23 10.40
C VAL A 56 -21.27 -10.36 10.98
N ILE A 57 -20.67 -11.54 11.11
CA ILE A 57 -21.37 -12.69 11.66
C ILE A 57 -21.13 -12.74 13.16
N GLU A 58 -22.15 -12.34 13.94
CA GLU A 58 -22.06 -12.21 15.40
C GLU A 58 -21.83 -13.54 16.15
N ASN A 59 -22.18 -14.66 15.53
CA ASN A 59 -22.10 -15.99 16.15
C ASN A 59 -20.68 -16.59 16.18
N PHE A 60 -19.67 -15.90 15.63
CA PHE A 60 -18.29 -16.36 15.57
C PHE A 60 -17.39 -15.64 16.59
N PRO A 61 -16.24 -16.23 16.98
CA PRO A 61 -15.35 -15.60 17.96
C PRO A 61 -14.84 -14.24 17.47
N GLU A 62 -14.74 -13.27 18.36
CA GLU A 62 -14.18 -11.93 18.08
C GLU A 62 -14.87 -11.16 16.92
N PRO A 63 -16.21 -10.95 16.96
CA PRO A 63 -16.93 -10.24 15.89
C PRO A 63 -16.48 -8.77 15.75
N GLU A 64 -16.05 -8.15 16.84
CA GLU A 64 -15.50 -6.77 16.83
C GLU A 64 -14.24 -6.64 15.98
N LYS A 65 -13.36 -7.66 15.98
CA LYS A 65 -12.16 -7.64 15.15
C LYS A 65 -12.52 -7.78 13.67
N ALA A 66 -13.48 -8.63 13.34
CA ALA A 66 -14.02 -8.75 11.98
C ALA A 66 -14.59 -7.42 11.50
N ARG A 67 -15.39 -6.75 12.34
CA ARG A 67 -15.98 -5.44 12.05
C ARG A 67 -14.89 -4.38 11.81
N ASN A 68 -13.88 -4.33 12.68
CA ASN A 68 -12.76 -3.39 12.52
C ASN A 68 -12.00 -3.64 11.20
N ILE A 69 -11.80 -4.89 10.78
CA ILE A 69 -11.17 -5.19 9.49
C ILE A 69 -12.02 -4.67 8.33
N LEU A 70 -13.33 -4.86 8.34
CA LEU A 70 -14.22 -4.35 7.28
C LEU A 70 -14.30 -2.83 7.28
N GLU A 71 -14.37 -2.20 8.45
CA GLU A 71 -14.34 -0.75 8.59
C GLU A 71 -13.00 -0.17 8.09
N ARG A 72 -11.89 -0.85 8.41
CA ARG A 72 -10.57 -0.49 7.89
C ARG A 72 -10.51 -0.60 6.37
N LEU A 73 -11.12 -1.61 5.75
CA LEU A 73 -11.20 -1.72 4.28
C LEU A 73 -12.04 -0.59 3.67
N ARG A 74 -13.19 -0.26 4.28
CA ARG A 74 -14.03 0.87 3.85
C ARG A 74 -13.25 2.19 3.91
N ASP A 75 -12.51 2.39 5.00
CA ASP A 75 -11.84 3.66 5.29
C ASP A 75 -10.42 3.74 4.68
N ASP A 76 -9.95 2.66 4.06
CA ASP A 76 -8.68 2.59 3.34
C ASP A 76 -8.67 3.65 2.22
N LYS A 77 -7.65 4.52 2.26
CA LYS A 77 -7.55 5.66 1.35
C LYS A 77 -7.38 5.22 -0.10
N GLY A 78 -6.64 4.14 -0.34
CA GLY A 78 -6.44 3.59 -1.67
C GLY A 78 -7.76 3.06 -2.23
N ILE A 79 -8.52 2.31 -1.41
CA ILE A 79 -9.83 1.77 -1.82
C ILE A 79 -10.82 2.91 -2.08
N ARG A 80 -10.94 3.89 -1.17
CA ARG A 80 -11.83 5.05 -1.36
C ARG A 80 -11.48 5.83 -2.63
N ALA A 81 -10.20 6.02 -2.91
CA ALA A 81 -9.75 6.71 -4.12
C ALA A 81 -10.12 5.92 -5.38
N ILE A 82 -9.96 4.60 -5.37
CA ILE A 82 -10.40 3.71 -6.45
C ILE A 82 -11.91 3.81 -6.65
N MET A 83 -12.71 3.66 -5.59
CA MET A 83 -14.17 3.73 -5.68
C MET A 83 -14.63 5.07 -6.26
N LYS A 84 -14.02 6.18 -5.83
CA LYS A 84 -14.31 7.52 -6.39
C LYS A 84 -13.91 7.65 -7.86
N LYS A 85 -12.73 7.12 -8.24
CA LYS A 85 -12.22 7.18 -9.61
C LYS A 85 -13.10 6.40 -10.59
N HIS A 86 -13.51 5.20 -10.21
CA HIS A 86 -14.33 4.31 -11.03
C HIS A 86 -15.83 4.51 -10.82
N LYS A 87 -16.22 5.44 -9.93
CA LYS A 87 -17.61 5.76 -9.57
C LYS A 87 -18.40 4.55 -9.08
N TRP A 88 -17.74 3.68 -8.29
CA TRP A 88 -18.37 2.50 -7.74
C TRP A 88 -19.05 2.79 -6.41
N ASN A 89 -20.28 2.30 -6.29
CA ASN A 89 -21.06 2.28 -5.08
C ASN A 89 -21.30 0.82 -4.72
N VAL A 90 -21.00 0.43 -3.48
CA VAL A 90 -21.31 -0.91 -2.98
C VAL A 90 -22.34 -0.82 -1.86
N GLY A 91 -23.41 -1.60 -1.97
CA GLY A 91 -24.50 -1.58 -1.00
C GLY A 91 -24.08 -2.13 0.37
N THR A 92 -23.72 -3.41 0.43
CA THR A 92 -23.31 -4.07 1.68
C THR A 92 -21.97 -4.77 1.52
N LEU A 93 -21.03 -4.49 2.43
CA LEU A 93 -19.80 -5.25 2.62
C LEU A 93 -19.97 -6.16 3.84
N GLN A 94 -19.90 -7.47 3.64
CA GLN A 94 -20.15 -8.44 4.71
C GLN A 94 -19.03 -9.48 4.88
N GLU A 95 -18.97 -10.07 6.06
CA GLU A 95 -18.16 -11.25 6.33
C GLU A 95 -18.78 -12.51 5.68
N LEU A 96 -17.95 -13.30 4.99
CA LEU A 96 -18.35 -14.59 4.42
C LEU A 96 -18.31 -15.69 5.50
N SER A 97 -19.34 -16.55 5.50
CA SER A 97 -19.41 -17.70 6.43
C SER A 97 -18.23 -18.66 6.22
N PRO A 98 -17.55 -19.10 7.29
CA PRO A 98 -16.47 -20.10 7.23
C PRO A 98 -16.90 -21.48 6.69
N SER A 99 -18.21 -21.76 6.63
CA SER A 99 -18.75 -23.04 6.13
C SER A 99 -18.35 -23.29 4.68
N GLU A 100 -18.28 -22.23 3.87
CA GLU A 100 -17.73 -22.30 2.53
C GLU A 100 -16.22 -22.21 2.69
N ARG A 101 -15.48 -23.32 2.53
CA ARG A 101 -14.01 -23.39 2.74
C ARG A 101 -13.18 -23.08 1.50
N THR A 102 -13.79 -23.09 0.32
CA THR A 102 -13.10 -22.84 -0.95
C THR A 102 -13.15 -21.37 -1.36
N ILE A 103 -14.23 -20.64 -1.03
CA ILE A 103 -14.50 -19.30 -1.54
C ILE A 103 -13.87 -18.21 -0.67
N LEU A 104 -12.99 -17.37 -1.21
CA LEU A 104 -12.36 -16.25 -0.54
C LEU A 104 -13.20 -14.97 -0.60
N GLY A 105 -13.95 -14.80 -1.67
CA GLY A 105 -14.78 -13.62 -1.92
C GLY A 105 -15.91 -13.92 -2.89
N PHE A 106 -16.96 -13.11 -2.81
CA PHE A 106 -18.07 -13.17 -3.74
C PHE A 106 -18.72 -11.79 -3.90
N ASN A 107 -19.05 -11.42 -5.13
CA ASN A 107 -19.78 -10.22 -5.51
C ASN A 107 -21.14 -10.58 -6.11
N ARG A 108 -22.20 -10.08 -5.48
CA ARG A 108 -23.58 -10.23 -5.96
C ARG A 108 -24.03 -8.98 -6.70
N ASN A 109 -24.57 -9.18 -7.90
CA ASN A 109 -25.24 -8.14 -8.70
C ASN A 109 -24.38 -6.87 -8.87
N TYR A 110 -23.13 -7.04 -9.32
CA TYR A 110 -22.24 -5.94 -9.70
C TYR A 110 -22.06 -4.87 -8.59
N GLY A 111 -21.91 -5.31 -7.34
CA GLY A 111 -21.67 -4.43 -6.20
C GLY A 111 -22.87 -4.20 -5.29
N GLN A 112 -24.01 -4.88 -5.48
CA GLN A 112 -25.09 -4.81 -4.50
C GLN A 112 -24.63 -5.33 -3.13
N LEU A 113 -23.91 -6.46 -3.14
CA LEU A 113 -23.37 -7.09 -1.95
C LEU A 113 -22.00 -7.70 -2.27
N ILE A 114 -21.01 -7.45 -1.42
CA ILE A 114 -19.70 -8.08 -1.49
C ILE A 114 -19.46 -8.80 -0.17
N SER A 115 -19.19 -10.10 -0.25
CA SER A 115 -18.81 -10.94 0.89
C SER A 115 -17.32 -11.24 0.84
N LEU A 116 -16.62 -11.11 1.96
CA LEU A 116 -15.18 -11.43 2.06
C LEU A 116 -14.92 -12.44 3.17
N ARG A 117 -14.07 -13.43 2.91
CA ARG A 117 -13.55 -14.31 3.94
C ARG A 117 -12.48 -13.57 4.74
N LEU A 118 -12.78 -13.32 6.02
CA LEU A 118 -11.83 -12.69 6.94
C LEU A 118 -11.05 -13.70 7.77
N ARG A 119 -11.62 -14.90 8.00
CA ARG A 119 -11.07 -15.90 8.92
C ARG A 119 -10.18 -16.93 8.24
N THR A 120 -9.26 -17.51 9.01
CA THR A 120 -8.49 -18.69 8.62
C THR A 120 -9.34 -19.96 8.72
N ASN A 121 -8.86 -21.06 8.13
CA ASN A 121 -9.60 -22.33 8.11
C ASN A 121 -9.75 -22.95 9.51
N ASP A 122 -8.87 -22.57 10.43
CA ASP A 122 -8.87 -23.03 11.83
C ASP A 122 -9.89 -22.26 12.69
N MET A 123 -10.55 -21.24 12.13
CA MET A 123 -11.57 -20.38 12.74
C MET A 123 -11.13 -19.57 13.98
N GLU A 124 -9.90 -19.78 14.47
CA GLU A 124 -9.30 -19.03 15.57
C GLU A 124 -8.60 -17.74 15.10
N GLY A 125 -8.23 -17.65 13.82
CA GLY A 125 -7.40 -16.57 13.29
C GLY A 125 -8.08 -15.75 12.19
N PHE A 126 -7.48 -14.58 11.93
CA PHE A 126 -7.81 -13.72 10.80
C PHE A 126 -6.73 -13.79 9.72
N ARG A 127 -7.16 -13.62 8.46
CA ARG A 127 -6.26 -13.52 7.31
C ARG A 127 -5.49 -12.20 7.34
N HIS A 128 -4.37 -12.20 6.64
CA HIS A 128 -3.51 -11.02 6.59
C HIS A 128 -4.20 -9.89 5.80
N TYR A 129 -4.21 -8.67 6.33
CA TYR A 129 -4.96 -7.54 5.74
C TYR A 129 -4.65 -7.28 4.25
N PRO A 130 -3.39 -7.23 3.80
CA PRO A 130 -3.05 -7.14 2.38
C PRO A 130 -3.69 -8.21 1.49
N GLU A 131 -3.83 -9.45 1.97
CA GLU A 131 -4.48 -10.53 1.20
C GLU A 131 -5.99 -10.26 1.07
N ILE A 132 -6.64 -9.89 2.18
CA ILE A 132 -8.07 -9.53 2.16
C ILE A 132 -8.31 -8.33 1.22
N ARG A 133 -7.40 -7.35 1.22
CA ARG A 133 -7.46 -6.21 0.30
C ARG A 133 -7.34 -6.64 -1.16
N LYS A 134 -6.46 -7.59 -1.50
CA LYS A 134 -6.36 -8.14 -2.87
C LYS A 134 -7.66 -8.82 -3.29
N VAL A 135 -8.26 -9.63 -2.41
CA VAL A 135 -9.57 -10.27 -2.66
C VAL A 135 -10.64 -9.21 -2.88
N LEU A 136 -10.69 -8.15 -2.06
CA LEU A 136 -11.66 -7.07 -2.26
C LEU A 136 -11.51 -6.37 -3.63
N LEU A 137 -10.27 -6.11 -4.08
CA LEU A 137 -10.05 -5.51 -5.40
C LEU A 137 -10.49 -6.44 -6.53
N HIS A 138 -10.27 -7.75 -6.39
CA HIS A 138 -10.80 -8.77 -7.29
C HIS A 138 -12.34 -8.73 -7.32
N GLU A 139 -13.00 -8.67 -6.16
CA GLU A 139 -14.46 -8.56 -6.13
C GLU A 139 -14.97 -7.24 -6.71
N LEU A 140 -14.27 -6.12 -6.51
CA LEU A 140 -14.64 -4.85 -7.13
C LEU A 140 -14.53 -4.89 -8.67
N THR A 141 -13.59 -5.66 -9.23
CA THR A 141 -13.54 -5.85 -10.69
C THR A 141 -14.77 -6.55 -11.24
N HIS A 142 -15.45 -7.37 -10.43
CA HIS A 142 -16.74 -7.97 -10.79
C HIS A 142 -17.89 -6.98 -10.87
N ASN A 143 -17.71 -5.71 -10.49
CA ASN A 143 -18.68 -4.65 -10.81
C ASN A 143 -18.74 -4.34 -12.31
N VAL A 144 -17.71 -4.71 -13.08
CA VAL A 144 -17.61 -4.43 -14.52
C VAL A 144 -17.56 -5.72 -15.33
N TRP A 145 -16.76 -6.70 -14.91
CA TRP A 145 -16.51 -7.93 -15.66
C TRP A 145 -16.92 -9.16 -14.86
N GLY A 146 -17.87 -9.95 -15.36
CA GLY A 146 -18.34 -11.16 -14.66
C GLY A 146 -17.33 -12.30 -14.71
N GLU A 147 -16.87 -12.65 -15.91
CA GLU A 147 -15.92 -13.74 -16.10
C GLU A 147 -14.46 -13.30 -15.90
N HIS A 148 -13.58 -14.25 -15.56
CA HIS A 148 -12.14 -14.03 -15.43
C HIS A 148 -11.45 -14.05 -16.81
N ASP A 149 -11.83 -13.09 -17.65
CA ASP A 149 -11.21 -12.88 -18.97
C ASP A 149 -9.96 -11.97 -18.90
N ASP A 150 -9.31 -11.76 -20.04
CA ASP A 150 -8.14 -10.86 -20.12
C ASP A 150 -8.46 -9.42 -19.69
N ASN A 151 -9.70 -8.96 -19.89
CA ASN A 151 -10.14 -7.63 -19.49
C ASN A 151 -10.25 -7.52 -17.97
N PHE A 152 -10.80 -8.55 -17.33
CA PHE A 152 -10.86 -8.71 -15.88
C PHE A 152 -9.45 -8.68 -15.29
N HIS A 153 -8.53 -9.52 -15.78
CA HIS A 153 -7.16 -9.56 -15.28
C HIS A 153 -6.42 -8.23 -15.46
N ARG A 154 -6.62 -7.57 -16.59
CA ARG A 154 -6.04 -6.24 -16.85
C ARG A 154 -6.55 -5.21 -15.83
N LEU A 155 -7.87 -5.18 -15.58
CA LEU A 155 -8.45 -4.26 -14.60
C LEU A 155 -7.98 -4.59 -13.17
N ASN A 156 -7.95 -5.87 -12.79
CA ASN A 156 -7.54 -6.28 -11.45
C ASN A 156 -6.08 -5.90 -11.17
N ARG A 157 -5.17 -6.14 -12.14
CA ARG A 157 -3.77 -5.69 -12.05
C ARG A 157 -3.65 -4.17 -11.99
N GLN A 158 -4.49 -3.45 -12.73
CA GLN A 158 -4.55 -1.99 -12.69
C GLN A 158 -4.97 -1.51 -11.29
N LEU A 159 -6.05 -2.05 -10.71
CA LEU A 159 -6.52 -1.68 -9.37
C LEU A 159 -5.46 -1.96 -8.29
N ASN A 160 -4.77 -3.10 -8.37
CA ASN A 160 -3.70 -3.45 -7.44
C ASN A 160 -2.51 -2.48 -7.52
N LYS A 161 -2.22 -1.89 -8.68
CA LYS A 161 -1.24 -0.81 -8.80
C LYS A 161 -1.78 0.52 -8.28
N GLU A 162 -3.04 0.83 -8.60
CA GLU A 162 -3.70 2.07 -8.18
C GLU A 162 -3.83 2.16 -6.66
N VAL A 163 -4.15 1.07 -5.96
CA VAL A 163 -4.34 1.10 -4.50
C VAL A 163 -3.07 1.51 -3.77
N VAL A 164 -1.90 1.08 -4.28
CA VAL A 164 -0.59 1.44 -3.71
C VAL A 164 -0.23 2.88 -4.07
N ASN A 165 -0.45 3.28 -5.31
CA ASN A 165 -0.10 4.63 -5.79
C ASN A 165 -0.98 5.72 -5.17
N LEU A 166 -2.26 5.42 -4.93
CA LEU A 166 -3.24 6.36 -4.37
C LEU A 166 -3.17 6.41 -2.83
N ASP A 167 -2.55 5.43 -2.19
CA ASP A 167 -2.20 5.50 -0.77
C ASP A 167 -0.97 6.39 -0.58
N TRP A 168 -1.19 7.71 -0.62
CA TRP A 168 -0.17 8.73 -0.38
C TRP A 168 0.50 8.64 1.00
N THR A 169 -0.10 7.91 1.95
CA THR A 169 0.50 7.64 3.27
C THR A 169 1.39 6.41 3.30
N ALA A 170 1.24 5.48 2.35
CA ALA A 170 2.12 4.33 2.19
C ALA A 170 3.32 4.61 1.26
N SER A 171 3.38 5.80 0.63
CA SER A 171 4.55 6.32 -0.06
C SER A 171 5.71 6.58 0.91
N GLY A 172 6.27 5.50 1.44
CA GLY A 172 7.48 5.51 2.25
C GLY A 172 8.63 6.09 1.44
N GLY A 173 9.04 7.30 1.80
CA GLY A 173 10.34 7.91 1.50
C GLY A 173 10.83 7.80 0.06
N ASN A 174 10.59 8.85 -0.73
CA ASN A 174 11.40 9.08 -1.92
C ASN A 174 12.87 9.18 -1.46
N LYS A 175 13.77 8.31 -1.95
CA LYS A 175 15.20 8.38 -1.58
C LYS A 175 15.72 9.78 -1.95
N ILE A 176 16.16 10.54 -0.94
CA ILE A 176 16.64 11.92 -1.10
C ILE A 176 18.02 11.94 -1.80
N SER A 177 18.74 10.81 -1.81
CA SER A 177 20.06 10.71 -2.44
C SER A 177 20.20 9.49 -3.36
N ASN A 178 20.84 9.72 -4.51
CA ASN A 178 21.40 8.70 -5.41
C ASN A 178 22.78 8.22 -4.93
N GLY A 179 23.05 8.25 -3.62
CA GLY A 179 24.35 7.85 -3.07
C GLY A 179 24.53 6.33 -3.13
N GLU A 180 25.64 5.88 -3.69
CA GLU A 180 26.06 4.48 -3.60
C GLU A 180 26.30 4.13 -2.12
N PHE A 181 25.64 3.08 -1.63
CA PHE A 181 25.93 2.51 -0.32
C PHE A 181 27.13 1.57 -0.43
N TYR A 182 27.85 1.42 0.69
CA TYR A 182 29.04 0.58 0.88
C TYR A 182 29.12 -0.58 -0.11
N ASN A 183 30.03 -0.45 -1.08
CA ASN A 183 30.45 -1.55 -1.92
C ASN A 183 31.58 -2.25 -1.16
N PRO A 184 31.36 -3.46 -0.60
CA PRO A 184 32.44 -4.18 0.04
C PRO A 184 33.60 -4.33 -0.96
N PRO A 185 34.84 -4.06 -0.55
CA PRO A 185 35.99 -4.30 -1.42
C PRO A 185 35.98 -5.77 -1.84
N GLU A 186 36.30 -6.04 -3.11
CA GLU A 186 36.49 -7.40 -3.62
C GLU A 186 37.48 -8.11 -2.69
N GLU A 187 37.02 -9.15 -2.01
CA GLU A 187 37.82 -9.92 -1.07
C GLU A 187 39.09 -10.43 -1.78
N GLU A 188 40.24 -10.09 -1.21
CA GLU A 188 41.50 -10.74 -1.55
C GLU A 188 41.32 -12.26 -1.48
N LYS A 189 41.84 -12.98 -2.47
CA LYS A 189 41.72 -14.44 -2.59
C LYS A 189 42.12 -15.13 -1.29
N VAL A 190 41.13 -15.53 -0.50
CA VAL A 190 41.30 -16.43 0.63
C VAL A 190 41.36 -17.87 0.10
N ASP A 191 42.32 -18.64 0.61
CA ASP A 191 42.73 -19.97 0.16
C ASP A 191 41.60 -20.92 -0.29
N GLU A 192 41.81 -21.59 -1.42
CA GLU A 192 40.89 -22.44 -2.18
C GLU A 192 40.35 -23.71 -1.46
N LYS A 193 40.32 -23.79 -0.12
CA LYS A 193 39.86 -25.01 0.59
C LYS A 193 39.00 -24.78 1.85
N ALA A 194 38.23 -23.71 1.91
CA ALA A 194 37.18 -23.57 2.94
C ALA A 194 35.85 -23.16 2.30
N TRP A 195 34.87 -24.08 2.32
CA TRP A 195 33.46 -23.85 2.00
C TRP A 195 33.14 -23.18 0.65
N GLN A 196 32.70 -23.95 -0.36
CA GLN A 196 31.96 -23.38 -1.49
C GLN A 196 30.56 -22.96 -1.03
N GLY A 197 30.44 -21.69 -0.61
CA GLY A 197 29.17 -21.03 -0.40
C GLY A 197 28.42 -20.88 -1.72
N GLY A 198 27.56 -21.85 -2.03
CA GLY A 198 26.62 -21.79 -3.15
C GLY A 198 25.18 -21.64 -2.66
N SER A 199 24.38 -20.84 -3.37
CA SER A 199 22.93 -20.88 -3.21
C SER A 199 22.40 -22.06 -4.02
N PHE A 200 22.20 -23.20 -3.36
CA PHE A 200 21.62 -24.39 -3.95
C PHE A 200 20.10 -24.37 -3.78
N ILE A 201 19.36 -24.59 -4.86
CA ILE A 201 17.90 -24.73 -4.82
C ILE A 201 17.57 -26.23 -4.76
N LEU A 202 16.97 -26.67 -3.66
CA LEU A 202 16.39 -28.02 -3.55
C LEU A 202 15.24 -28.16 -4.57
N GLY A 203 15.33 -29.17 -5.45
CA GLY A 203 14.31 -29.47 -6.46
C GLY A 203 14.50 -28.82 -7.84
N GLY A 204 15.58 -28.08 -8.06
CA GLY A 204 15.90 -27.52 -9.37
C GLY A 204 16.49 -28.58 -10.32
N SER A 205 15.80 -28.89 -11.41
CA SER A 205 16.39 -29.71 -12.49
C SER A 205 17.59 -28.97 -13.08
N SER A 206 18.75 -29.63 -13.10
CA SER A 206 20.05 -29.06 -13.49
C SER A 206 20.14 -28.63 -14.95
N ASP A 207 19.15 -28.97 -15.77
CA ASP A 207 19.11 -28.58 -17.19
C ASP A 207 18.72 -27.11 -17.42
N ARG A 208 17.88 -26.50 -16.57
CA ARG A 208 17.44 -25.10 -16.78
C ARG A 208 18.52 -24.06 -16.44
N SER A 209 19.47 -24.40 -15.58
CA SER A 209 20.56 -23.49 -15.20
C SER A 209 21.64 -23.33 -16.27
N LYS A 210 21.64 -24.19 -17.31
CA LYS A 210 22.60 -24.11 -18.43
C LYS A 210 22.16 -23.15 -19.53
N THR A 211 20.89 -22.75 -19.59
CA THR A 211 20.31 -22.02 -20.73
C THR A 211 19.92 -20.57 -20.45
N LEU A 212 19.71 -20.20 -19.18
CA LEU A 212 19.24 -18.86 -18.80
C LEU A 212 20.21 -18.19 -17.83
N SER A 213 20.39 -16.88 -17.99
CA SER A 213 21.16 -16.09 -17.03
C SER A 213 20.48 -16.09 -15.67
N LYS A 214 21.27 -15.93 -14.59
CA LYS A 214 20.74 -15.83 -13.21
C LYS A 214 19.64 -14.76 -13.07
N ARG A 215 19.76 -13.65 -13.80
CA ARG A 215 18.76 -12.57 -13.82
C ARG A 215 17.44 -13.04 -14.43
N GLU A 216 17.50 -13.74 -15.56
CA GLU A 216 16.31 -14.27 -16.24
C GLU A 216 15.62 -15.34 -15.39
N LEU A 217 16.37 -16.24 -14.78
CA LEU A 217 15.82 -17.29 -13.91
C LEU A 217 15.12 -16.69 -12.67
N LEU A 218 15.70 -15.65 -12.07
CA LEU A 218 15.05 -14.91 -10.98
C LEU A 218 13.77 -14.20 -11.43
N ALA A 219 13.80 -13.59 -12.63
CA ALA A 219 12.63 -12.93 -13.20
C ALA A 219 11.51 -13.94 -13.51
N GLU A 220 11.84 -15.08 -14.12
CA GLU A 220 10.90 -16.18 -14.39
C GLU A 220 10.28 -16.69 -13.08
N ALA A 221 11.10 -16.98 -12.06
CA ALA A 221 10.61 -17.43 -10.76
C ALA A 221 9.70 -16.39 -10.08
N ALA A 222 9.97 -15.09 -10.25
CA ALA A 222 9.10 -14.03 -9.74
C ALA A 222 7.76 -13.99 -10.49
N LEU A 223 7.77 -14.14 -11.81
CA LEU A 223 6.55 -14.19 -12.62
C LEU A 223 5.68 -15.39 -12.28
N ILE A 224 6.27 -16.58 -12.10
CA ILE A 224 5.55 -17.80 -11.71
C ILE A 224 4.83 -17.61 -10.35
N ARG A 225 5.46 -16.93 -9.40
CA ARG A 225 4.82 -16.65 -8.10
C ARG A 225 3.61 -15.71 -8.24
N LEU A 226 3.73 -14.70 -9.11
CA LEU A 226 2.63 -13.77 -9.37
C LEU A 226 1.47 -14.47 -10.09
N THR A 227 1.74 -15.30 -11.10
CA THR A 227 0.69 -16.04 -11.82
C THR A 227 -0.01 -17.02 -10.89
N LYS A 228 0.74 -17.72 -10.05
CA LYS A 228 0.16 -18.65 -9.07
C LYS A 228 -0.77 -17.95 -8.07
N GLU A 229 -0.39 -16.76 -7.58
CA GLU A 229 -1.26 -15.99 -6.69
C GLU A 229 -2.56 -15.54 -7.41
N GLU A 230 -2.48 -15.15 -8.69
CA GLU A 230 -3.66 -14.83 -9.49
C GLU A 230 -4.58 -16.05 -9.69
N GLU A 231 -3.99 -17.23 -9.97
CA GLU A 231 -4.72 -18.49 -10.11
C GLU A 231 -5.44 -18.87 -8.80
N GLU A 232 -4.77 -18.79 -7.66
CA GLU A 232 -5.36 -19.07 -6.35
C GLU A 232 -6.55 -18.13 -6.02
N LEU A 233 -6.46 -16.86 -6.43
CA LEU A 233 -7.57 -15.90 -6.27
C LEU A 233 -8.74 -16.23 -7.20
N ASN A 234 -8.48 -16.65 -8.44
CA ASN A 234 -9.52 -17.06 -9.38
C ASN A 234 -10.24 -18.33 -8.89
N GLU A 235 -9.49 -19.33 -8.44
CA GLU A 235 -10.05 -20.59 -7.91
C GLU A 235 -10.87 -20.35 -6.63
N GLY A 236 -10.43 -19.40 -5.80
CA GLY A 236 -11.12 -18.95 -4.60
C GLY A 236 -12.30 -18.01 -4.87
N CYS A 237 -12.57 -17.60 -6.10
CA CYS A 237 -13.65 -16.67 -6.40
C CYS A 237 -15.00 -17.40 -6.52
N GLY A 238 -16.02 -16.90 -5.83
CA GLY A 238 -17.39 -17.40 -5.93
C GLY A 238 -18.22 -16.77 -7.05
N SER A 239 -17.74 -15.68 -7.66
CA SER A 239 -18.55 -14.75 -8.47
C SER A 239 -18.85 -15.24 -9.89
N GLY A 240 -18.00 -16.06 -10.48
CA GLY A 240 -18.19 -16.60 -11.84
C GLY A 240 -19.08 -17.85 -11.93
N LYS A 241 -19.68 -18.32 -10.82
CA LYS A 241 -20.44 -19.58 -10.75
C LYS A 241 -21.96 -19.39 -10.62
N LEU A 242 -22.47 -18.16 -10.68
CA LEU A 242 -23.89 -17.81 -10.61
C LEU A 242 -24.34 -17.14 -11.91
#